data_AF-A0AA35TPE4-F1
#
_entry.id   AF-A0AA35TPE4-F1
#
_cell.length_a   1.000
_cell.length_b   1.000
_cell.length_c   1.000
_cell.angle_alpha   90.00
_cell.angle_beta   90.00
_cell.angle_gamma   90.00
#
_symmetry.space_group_name_H-M   'P 1'
#
loop_
_entity.id
_entity.type
_entity.pdbx_description
1 polymer ?
#
loop_
_entity_poly.entity_id
_entity_poly.type
_entity_poly.pdbx_seq_one_letter_code
_entity_poly.pdbx_strand_id
1 'polypeptide(L)'
;MDRLGLLWFTVASLIVSWDSAFVLLRPKTLPGGDWHHFFKPYALYIQIDTRYGDMTDTFGYAQSWANVVEIVLNFSTVALLLQKSRGAWLCGFAVSTMTFWKTVIYMMQYFDFCAGGHLVQHHTWQQYLGLFMIPNGIWVVVPFYFMLAYGRKLKSGLDAIDITENKNKSD
;
A
#
# COMPACT_ATOMS: atom_id res chain seq x y z
N MET A 1 -5.09 -17.31 7.17
CA MET A 1 -4.48 -15.99 7.41
C MET A 1 -3.09 -15.89 6.79
N ASP A 2 -2.15 -16.75 7.18
CA ASP A 2 -0.76 -16.63 6.69
C ASP A 2 -0.63 -16.88 5.17
N ARG A 3 -1.42 -17.80 4.60
CA ARG A 3 -1.54 -17.97 3.13
C ARG A 3 -2.12 -16.74 2.42
N LEU A 4 -3.08 -16.07 3.06
CA LEU A 4 -3.66 -14.84 2.52
C LEU A 4 -2.63 -13.70 2.61
N GLY A 5 -1.84 -13.65 3.68
CA GLY A 5 -0.70 -12.74 3.83
C GLY A 5 0.35 -12.95 2.75
N LEU A 6 0.74 -14.20 2.48
CA LEU A 6 1.67 -14.53 1.40
C LEU A 6 1.15 -14.00 0.06
N LEU A 7 -0.10 -14.32 -0.29
CA LEU A 7 -0.70 -13.84 -1.53
C LEU A 7 -0.71 -12.30 -1.59
N TRP A 8 -1.22 -11.65 -0.54
CA TRP A 8 -1.38 -10.21 -0.49
C TRP A 8 -0.04 -9.48 -0.60
N PHE A 9 0.91 -9.76 0.28
CA PHE A 9 2.17 -9.02 0.30
C PHE A 9 3.01 -9.28 -0.94
N THR A 10 2.93 -10.48 -1.54
CA THR A 10 3.58 -10.73 -2.83
C THR A 10 2.92 -9.92 -3.96
N VAL A 11 1.60 -9.98 -4.11
CA VAL A 11 0.90 -9.25 -5.17
C VAL A 11 1.05 -7.73 -4.98
N ALA A 12 0.94 -7.26 -3.74
CA ALA A 12 1.14 -5.85 -3.40
C ALA A 12 2.54 -5.37 -3.75
N SER A 13 3.59 -6.12 -3.38
CA SER A 13 4.96 -5.77 -3.79
C SER A 13 5.11 -5.62 -5.30
N LEU A 14 4.49 -6.50 -6.11
CA LEU A 14 4.59 -6.41 -7.57
C LEU A 14 3.89 -5.16 -8.12
N ILE A 15 2.67 -4.89 -7.66
CA ILE A 15 1.90 -3.73 -8.11
C ILE A 15 2.57 -2.42 -7.66
N VAL A 16 2.98 -2.34 -6.40
CA VAL A 16 3.63 -1.14 -5.83
C VAL A 16 5.00 -0.91 -6.45
N SER A 17 5.73 -1.98 -6.82
CA SER A 17 6.97 -1.86 -7.60
C SER A 17 6.72 -1.23 -8.97
N TRP A 18 5.67 -1.67 -9.67
CA TRP A 18 5.31 -1.12 -10.97
C TRP A 18 4.87 0.35 -10.84
N ASP A 19 4.07 0.67 -9.82
CA ASP A 19 3.62 2.04 -9.54
C ASP A 19 4.76 3.00 -9.19
N SER A 20 5.63 2.58 -8.26
CA SER A 20 6.82 3.36 -7.89
C SER A 20 7.77 3.54 -9.06
N ALA A 21 7.98 2.50 -9.87
CA ALA A 21 8.82 2.58 -11.05
C ALA A 21 8.24 3.56 -12.07
N PHE A 22 6.92 3.54 -12.27
CA PHE A 22 6.26 4.49 -13.16
C PHE A 22 6.62 5.93 -12.76
N VAL A 23 6.40 6.31 -11.50
CA VAL A 23 6.58 7.70 -11.03
C VAL A 23 8.05 8.13 -10.97
N LEU A 24 8.93 7.28 -10.43
CA LEU A 24 10.35 7.62 -10.23
C LEU A 24 11.16 7.68 -11.53
N LEU A 25 10.71 6.99 -12.58
CA LEU A 25 11.40 6.92 -13.87
C LEU A 25 10.81 7.86 -14.91
N ARG A 26 9.83 8.70 -14.55
CA ARG A 26 9.36 9.77 -15.44
C ARG A 26 10.54 10.71 -15.77
N PRO A 27 10.63 11.24 -17.00
CA PRO A 27 9.62 11.20 -18.06
C PRO A 27 9.66 9.95 -18.94
N LYS A 28 10.60 9.00 -18.75
CA LYS A 28 10.77 7.84 -19.63
C LYS A 28 9.53 6.93 -19.68
N THR A 29 8.73 6.93 -18.61
CA THR A 29 7.53 6.11 -18.45
C THR A 29 6.25 6.82 -18.91
N LEU A 30 6.27 8.15 -19.06
CA LEU A 30 5.15 8.94 -19.57
C LEU A 30 4.90 8.68 -21.06
N PRO A 31 3.69 8.96 -21.59
CA PRO A 31 3.42 8.85 -23.02
C PRO A 31 4.46 9.60 -23.86
N GLY A 32 5.05 8.91 -24.83
CA GLY A 32 6.15 9.41 -25.67
C GLY A 32 7.56 9.11 -25.14
N GLY A 33 7.71 8.60 -23.91
CA GLY A 33 8.99 8.16 -23.37
C GLY A 33 9.38 6.74 -23.78
N ASP A 34 10.69 6.45 -23.77
CA ASP A 34 11.25 5.16 -24.22
C ASP A 34 10.66 3.94 -23.53
N TRP A 35 10.27 4.07 -22.26
CA TRP A 35 9.82 2.96 -21.41
C TRP A 35 8.30 2.90 -21.29
N HIS A 36 7.57 3.83 -21.92
CA HIS A 36 6.11 3.92 -21.83
C HIS A 36 5.38 2.62 -22.19
N HIS A 37 5.94 1.83 -23.10
CA HIS A 37 5.34 0.58 -23.55
C HIS A 37 5.12 -0.45 -22.42
N PHE A 38 5.90 -0.39 -21.33
CA PHE A 38 5.70 -1.20 -20.12
C PHE A 38 4.66 -0.61 -19.15
N PHE A 39 4.25 0.64 -19.37
CA PHE A 39 3.34 1.40 -18.50
C PHE A 39 2.12 1.91 -19.25
N LYS A 40 1.74 1.27 -20.37
CA LYS A 40 0.62 1.71 -21.22
C LYS A 40 -0.68 2.02 -20.45
N PRO A 41 -1.10 1.23 -19.43
CA PRO A 41 -2.31 1.56 -18.69
C PRO A 41 -2.25 2.93 -17.99
N TYR A 42 -1.06 3.41 -17.65
CA TYR A 42 -0.89 4.74 -17.07
C TYR A 42 -1.21 5.88 -18.06
N ALA A 43 -1.19 5.66 -19.38
CA ALA A 43 -1.65 6.68 -20.35
C ALA A 43 -3.11 7.09 -20.12
N LEU A 44 -3.95 6.13 -19.70
CA LEU A 44 -5.32 6.39 -19.29
C LEU A 44 -5.36 6.94 -17.87
N TYR A 45 -4.57 6.37 -16.96
CA TYR A 45 -4.61 6.72 -15.54
C TYR A 45 -4.24 8.18 -15.28
N ILE A 46 -3.23 8.74 -15.96
CA ILE A 46 -2.82 10.15 -15.80
C ILE A 46 -3.90 11.15 -16.21
N GLN A 47 -4.86 10.72 -17.04
CA GLN A 47 -6.02 11.56 -17.41
C GLN A 47 -7.06 11.60 -16.29
N ILE A 48 -7.04 10.60 -15.40
CA ILE A 48 -7.96 10.50 -14.27
C ILE A 48 -7.34 11.08 -13.00
N ASP A 49 -6.13 10.66 -12.66
CA ASP A 49 -5.35 11.23 -11.57
C ASP A 49 -4.16 12.00 -12.13
N THR A 50 -4.30 13.31 -12.19
CA THR A 50 -3.34 14.19 -12.86
C THR A 50 -1.98 14.24 -12.16
N ARG A 51 -1.91 13.87 -10.87
CA ARG A 51 -0.65 13.80 -10.09
C ARG A 51 0.36 12.86 -10.74
N TYR A 52 -0.13 11.77 -11.34
CA TYR A 52 0.73 10.80 -12.04
C TYR A 52 1.32 11.35 -13.34
N GLY A 53 0.72 12.38 -13.93
CA GLY A 53 1.29 13.11 -15.08
C GLY A 53 2.16 14.31 -14.68
N ASP A 54 1.95 14.87 -13.49
CA ASP A 54 2.66 16.06 -13.01
C ASP A 54 4.07 15.73 -12.52
N MET A 55 5.07 16.26 -13.23
CA MET A 55 6.49 16.12 -12.91
C MET A 55 6.95 17.02 -11.76
N THR A 56 6.13 17.99 -11.38
CA THR A 56 6.39 18.93 -10.29
C THR A 56 5.69 18.56 -8.99
N ASP A 57 4.88 17.49 -9.00
CA ASP A 57 4.19 17.00 -7.81
C ASP A 57 5.16 16.35 -6.81
N THR A 58 5.54 17.13 -5.80
CA THR A 58 6.50 16.73 -4.75
C THR A 58 5.96 15.60 -3.86
N PHE A 59 4.65 15.58 -3.60
CA PHE A 59 4.04 14.55 -2.76
C PHE A 59 4.06 13.19 -3.44
N GLY A 60 3.68 13.10 -4.74
CA GLY A 60 3.68 11.83 -5.47
C GLY A 60 5.08 11.25 -5.61
N TYR A 61 6.09 12.11 -5.75
CA TYR A 61 7.48 11.69 -5.73
C TYR A 61 7.89 11.14 -4.34
N ALA A 62 7.53 11.82 -3.25
CA ALA A 62 7.78 11.35 -1.89
C ALA A 62 7.04 10.04 -1.56
N GLN A 63 5.78 9.91 -1.99
CA GLN A 63 4.98 8.69 -1.90
C GLN A 63 5.65 7.51 -2.61
N SER A 64 6.25 7.76 -3.77
CA SER A 64 6.94 6.71 -4.52
C SER A 64 8.20 6.24 -3.81
N TRP A 65 8.91 7.11 -3.09
CA TRP A 65 9.99 6.67 -2.20
C TRP A 65 9.48 5.87 -1.01
N ALA A 66 8.33 6.25 -0.43
CA ALA A 66 7.69 5.45 0.61
C ALA A 66 7.25 4.07 0.08
N ASN A 67 6.81 3.97 -1.18
CA ASN A 67 6.52 2.71 -1.86
C ASN A 67 7.76 1.80 -1.93
N VAL A 68 8.95 2.34 -2.20
CA VAL A 68 10.20 1.54 -2.18
C VAL A 68 10.43 0.90 -0.81
N VAL A 69 10.23 1.64 0.27
CA VAL A 69 10.35 1.10 1.64
C VAL A 69 9.27 0.04 1.89
N GLU A 70 8.03 0.31 1.46
CA GLU A 70 6.92 -0.63 1.57
C GLU A 70 7.22 -1.96 0.87
N ILE A 71 7.79 -1.93 -0.34
CA ILE A 71 8.15 -3.13 -1.11
C ILE A 71 9.15 -4.00 -0.32
N VAL A 72 10.17 -3.38 0.28
CA VAL A 72 11.18 -4.09 1.09
C VAL A 72 10.51 -4.77 2.29
N LEU A 73 9.62 -4.07 2.98
CA LEU A 73 8.92 -4.61 4.14
C LEU A 73 7.88 -5.68 3.79
N ASN A 74 7.19 -5.55 2.66
CA ASN A 74 6.28 -6.57 2.14
C ASN A 74 7.06 -7.86 1.82
N PHE A 75 8.19 -7.77 1.11
CA PHE A 75 9.04 -8.95 0.85
C PHE A 75 9.64 -9.54 2.13
N SER A 76 10.02 -8.69 3.10
CA SER A 76 10.49 -9.13 4.41
C SER A 76 9.40 -9.91 5.15
N THR A 77 8.15 -9.41 5.10
CA THR A 77 6.98 -10.10 5.65
C THR A 77 6.75 -11.44 4.94
N VAL A 78 6.82 -11.50 3.61
CA VAL A 78 6.71 -12.74 2.84
C VAL A 78 7.78 -13.75 3.27
N ALA A 79 9.04 -13.34 3.38
CA ALA A 79 10.14 -14.21 3.81
C ALA A 79 9.89 -14.78 5.22
N LEU A 80 9.45 -13.94 6.16
CA LEU A 80 9.11 -14.36 7.52
C LEU A 80 7.92 -15.32 7.56
N LEU A 81 6.90 -15.10 6.71
CA LEU A 81 5.76 -16.01 6.57
C LEU A 81 6.18 -17.38 6.04
N LEU A 82 7.07 -17.43 5.05
CA LEU A 82 7.62 -18.67 4.49
C LEU A 82 8.44 -19.44 5.54
N GLN A 83 9.18 -18.73 6.39
CA GLN A 83 9.91 -19.30 7.52
C GLN A 83 9.01 -19.68 8.71
N LYS A 84 7.70 -19.42 8.64
CA LYS A 84 6.74 -19.59 9.74
C LYS A 84 7.14 -18.84 11.02
N SER A 85 7.86 -17.73 10.86
CA SER A 85 8.32 -16.89 11.98
C SER A 85 7.18 -16.06 12.54
N ARG A 86 7.09 -15.98 13.88
CA ARG A 86 6.15 -15.06 14.56
C ARG A 86 6.45 -13.59 14.26
N GLY A 87 7.69 -13.27 13.88
CA GLY A 87 8.09 -11.93 13.42
C GLY A 87 7.31 -11.46 12.20
N ALA A 88 6.73 -12.38 11.42
CA ALA A 88 5.85 -12.04 10.30
C ALA A 88 4.63 -11.23 10.74
N TRP A 89 4.08 -11.48 11.94
CA TRP A 89 2.90 -10.76 12.41
C TRP A 89 3.26 -9.32 12.79
N LEU A 90 4.44 -9.11 13.38
CA LEU A 90 4.93 -7.76 13.70
C LEU A 90 5.24 -6.97 12.42
N CYS A 91 6.02 -7.55 11.51
CA CYS A 91 6.38 -6.89 10.25
C CYS A 91 5.14 -6.63 9.38
N GLY A 92 4.26 -7.63 9.24
CA GLY A 92 3.00 -7.53 8.52
C GLY A 92 2.05 -6.50 9.10
N PHE A 93 1.95 -6.40 10.43
CA PHE A 93 1.19 -5.35 11.11
C PHE A 93 1.74 -3.96 10.79
N ALA A 94 3.06 -3.78 10.91
CA ALA A 94 3.73 -2.51 10.69
C ALA A 94 3.55 -2.03 9.24
N VAL A 95 3.88 -2.87 8.25
CA VAL A 95 3.76 -2.49 6.83
C VAL A 95 2.32 -2.21 6.45
N SER A 96 1.36 -3.01 6.93
CA SER A 96 -0.06 -2.77 6.67
C SER A 96 -0.56 -1.45 7.26
N THR A 97 -0.07 -1.07 8.45
CA THR A 97 -0.38 0.23 9.07
C THR A 97 0.17 1.38 8.23
N MET A 98 1.39 1.25 7.71
CA MET A 98 2.01 2.26 6.86
C MET A 98 1.26 2.39 5.53
N THR A 99 0.98 1.30 4.83
CA THR A 99 0.20 1.31 3.58
C THR A 99 -1.18 1.94 3.78
N PHE A 100 -1.88 1.56 4.85
CA PHE A 100 -3.19 2.12 5.19
C PHE A 100 -3.12 3.65 5.32
N TRP A 101 -2.26 4.17 6.20
CA TRP A 101 -2.20 5.61 6.47
C TRP A 101 -1.65 6.41 5.28
N LYS A 102 -0.68 5.85 4.58
CA LYS A 102 -0.15 6.43 3.35
C LYS A 102 -1.25 6.64 2.31
N THR A 103 -2.09 5.64 2.08
CA THR A 103 -3.22 5.72 1.15
C THR A 103 -4.33 6.63 1.66
N VAL A 104 -4.64 6.60 2.96
CA VAL A 104 -5.61 7.54 3.57
C VAL A 104 -5.16 8.98 3.33
N ILE A 105 -3.90 9.32 3.60
CA ILE A 105 -3.36 10.67 3.38
C ILE A 105 -3.41 11.02 1.88
N TYR A 106 -3.01 10.10 1.01
CA TYR A 106 -3.09 10.30 -0.44
C TYR A 106 -4.52 10.63 -0.87
N MET A 107 -5.52 9.84 -0.47
CA MET A 107 -6.93 10.11 -0.78
C MET A 107 -7.41 11.42 -0.16
N MET A 108 -6.93 11.75 1.04
CA MET A 108 -7.33 12.95 1.76
C MET A 108 -6.96 14.23 1.01
N GLN A 109 -5.88 14.21 0.23
CA GLN A 109 -5.48 15.36 -0.59
C GLN A 109 -6.50 15.75 -1.66
N TYR A 110 -7.36 14.82 -2.09
CA TYR A 110 -8.37 15.10 -3.12
C TYR A 110 -9.64 15.75 -2.56
N PHE A 111 -9.76 15.89 -1.24
CA PHE A 111 -10.89 16.61 -0.65
C PHE A 111 -10.76 18.13 -0.81
N ASP A 112 -11.90 18.82 -0.81
CA ASP A 112 -11.99 20.26 -1.00
C ASP A 112 -11.22 21.06 0.07
N PHE A 113 -11.13 20.56 1.30
CA PHE A 113 -10.36 21.21 2.37
C PHE A 113 -8.84 21.15 2.15
N CYS A 114 -8.36 20.23 1.28
CA CYS A 114 -6.98 20.21 0.79
C CYS A 114 -6.85 20.91 -0.58
N ALA A 115 -7.92 21.53 -1.07
CA ALA A 115 -8.03 22.16 -2.39
C ALA A 115 -7.67 21.23 -3.57
N GLY A 116 -7.66 19.90 -3.39
CA GLY A 116 -7.17 18.96 -4.39
C GLY A 116 -8.23 18.24 -5.21
N GLY A 117 -9.51 18.64 -5.13
CA GLY A 117 -10.57 18.05 -5.95
C GLY A 117 -10.28 18.11 -7.46
N HIS A 118 -9.54 19.13 -7.90
CA HIS A 118 -9.10 19.30 -9.29
C HIS A 118 -8.02 18.29 -9.75
N LEU A 119 -7.43 17.52 -8.84
CA LEU A 119 -6.41 16.53 -9.16
C LEU A 119 -7.01 15.23 -9.69
N VAL A 120 -8.30 15.00 -9.44
CA VAL A 120 -9.08 13.95 -10.07
C VAL A 120 -9.94 14.54 -11.17
N GLN A 121 -9.82 13.98 -12.37
CA GLN A 121 -10.58 14.36 -13.55
C GLN A 121 -11.36 13.15 -14.05
N HIS A 122 -12.65 13.33 -14.34
CA HIS A 122 -13.49 12.25 -14.87
C HIS A 122 -14.70 12.83 -15.59
N HIS A 123 -15.15 12.15 -16.65
CA HIS A 123 -16.36 12.54 -17.37
C HIS A 123 -17.58 11.75 -16.90
N THR A 124 -17.35 10.58 -16.30
CA THR A 124 -18.40 9.67 -15.85
C THR A 124 -18.11 9.15 -14.46
N TRP A 125 -19.18 8.87 -13.71
CA TRP A 125 -19.06 8.28 -12.38
C TRP A 125 -18.42 6.88 -12.41
N GLN A 126 -18.63 6.12 -13.48
CA GLN A 126 -18.04 4.79 -13.66
C GLN A 126 -16.52 4.84 -13.78
N GLN A 127 -15.98 5.84 -14.50
CA GLN A 127 -14.53 6.05 -14.59
C GLN A 127 -13.94 6.40 -13.23
N TYR A 128 -14.55 7.34 -12.52
CA TYR A 128 -14.11 7.71 -11.18
C TYR A 128 -14.15 6.51 -10.22
N LEU A 129 -15.25 5.76 -10.23
CA LEU A 129 -15.41 4.60 -9.37
C LEU A 129 -14.38 3.50 -9.70
N GLY A 130 -14.26 3.15 -10.98
CA GLY A 130 -13.43 2.02 -11.44
C GLY A 130 -11.93 2.29 -11.46
N LEU A 131 -11.52 3.53 -11.75
CA LEU A 131 -10.11 3.89 -11.90
C LEU A 131 -9.55 4.62 -10.69
N PHE A 132 -10.36 5.31 -9.90
CA PHE A 132 -9.86 6.02 -8.71
C PHE A 132 -10.33 5.37 -7.40
N MET A 133 -11.63 5.25 -7.17
CA MET A 133 -12.16 4.84 -5.87
C MET A 133 -11.90 3.38 -5.52
N ILE A 134 -12.17 2.45 -6.43
CA ILE A 134 -11.98 1.01 -6.17
C ILE A 134 -10.50 0.68 -5.97
N PRO A 135 -9.56 1.09 -6.86
CA PRO A 135 -8.14 0.79 -6.67
C PRO A 135 -7.59 1.33 -5.35
N ASN A 136 -7.87 2.59 -5.03
CA ASN A 136 -7.45 3.19 -3.76
C ASN A 136 -8.16 2.56 -2.56
N GLY A 137 -9.45 2.23 -2.69
CA GLY A 137 -10.22 1.55 -1.65
C GLY A 137 -9.66 0.18 -1.27
N ILE A 138 -9.15 -0.60 -2.23
CA ILE A 138 -8.46 -1.87 -1.97
C ILE A 138 -7.22 -1.64 -1.08
N TRP A 139 -6.44 -0.60 -1.36
CA TRP A 139 -5.26 -0.20 -0.57
C TRP A 139 -5.58 0.41 0.79
N VAL A 140 -6.84 0.68 1.09
CA VAL A 140 -7.30 1.03 2.44
C VAL A 140 -7.82 -0.21 3.15
N VAL A 141 -8.77 -0.92 2.55
CA VAL A 141 -9.52 -2.00 3.19
C VAL A 141 -8.64 -3.21 3.50
N VAL A 142 -7.79 -3.64 2.55
CA VAL A 142 -7.00 -4.87 2.74
C VAL A 142 -5.86 -4.66 3.74
N PRO A 143 -5.07 -3.56 3.70
CA PRO A 143 -4.12 -3.27 4.77
C PRO A 143 -4.79 -3.09 6.14
N PHE A 144 -5.96 -2.46 6.21
CA PHE A 144 -6.71 -2.36 7.46
C PHE A 144 -7.09 -3.75 8.01
N TYR A 145 -7.52 -4.66 7.14
CA TYR A 145 -7.77 -6.06 7.53
C TYR A 145 -6.52 -6.72 8.13
N PHE A 146 -5.35 -6.61 7.48
CA PHE A 146 -4.12 -7.23 7.98
C PHE A 146 -3.59 -6.57 9.26
N MET A 147 -3.76 -5.26 9.40
CA MET A 147 -3.49 -4.53 10.64
C MET A 147 -4.30 -5.13 11.79
N LEU A 148 -5.62 -5.32 11.64
CA LEU A 148 -6.44 -5.95 12.68
C LEU A 148 -6.10 -7.42 12.88
N ALA A 149 -5.89 -8.18 11.81
CA ALA A 149 -5.68 -9.62 11.86
C ALA A 149 -4.35 -9.98 12.55
N TYR A 150 -3.24 -9.32 12.17
CA TYR A 150 -1.96 -9.52 12.83
C TYR A 150 -1.91 -8.88 14.21
N GLY A 151 -2.56 -7.74 14.42
CA GLY A 151 -2.69 -7.13 15.75
C GLY A 151 -3.33 -8.08 16.77
N ARG A 152 -4.39 -8.80 16.38
CA ARG A 152 -5.00 -9.84 17.24
C ARG A 152 -4.04 -10.98 17.55
N LYS A 153 -3.26 -11.45 16.57
CA LYS A 153 -2.26 -12.51 16.80
C LYS A 153 -1.15 -12.06 17.75
N LEU A 154 -0.68 -10.82 17.61
CA LEU A 154 0.30 -10.23 18.52
C LEU A 154 -0.26 -10.18 19.95
N LYS A 155 -1.48 -9.66 20.12
CA LYS A 155 -2.17 -9.64 21.42
C LYS A 155 -2.28 -11.04 22.03
N SER A 156 -2.79 -12.02 21.29
CA SER A 156 -2.92 -13.39 21.79
C SER A 156 -1.58 -14.02 22.19
N GLY A 157 -0.48 -13.65 21.50
CA GLY A 157 0.86 -14.06 21.88
C GLY A 157 1.30 -13.48 23.23
N LEU A 158 0.98 -12.21 23.49
CA LEU A 158 1.26 -11.54 24.77
C LEU A 158 0.41 -12.12 25.90
N ASP A 159 -0.90 -12.27 25.69
CA ASP A 159 -1.82 -12.83 26.69
C ASP A 159 -1.36 -14.24 27.17
N ALA A 160 -0.82 -15.06 26.26
CA ALA A 160 -0.31 -16.39 26.59
C ALA A 160 0.96 -16.36 27.45
N ILE A 161 1.82 -15.35 27.27
CA ILE A 161 3.02 -15.14 28.10
C ILE A 161 2.58 -14.76 29.52
N ASP A 162 1.68 -13.80 29.66
CA ASP A 162 1.19 -13.34 30.97
C ASP A 162 0.55 -14.48 31.78
N ILE A 163 -0.22 -15.35 31.14
CA ILE A 163 -0.81 -16.53 31.80
C ILE A 163 0.27 -17.49 32.30
N THR A 164 1.33 -17.69 31.51
CA THR A 164 2.43 -18.60 31.85
C THR A 164 3.25 -18.02 33.02
N GLU A 165 3.53 -16.73 33.01
CA GLU A 165 4.22 -16.06 34.11
C GLU A 165 3.42 -16.11 35.42
N ASN A 166 2.10 -15.93 35.36
CA ASN A 166 1.26 -15.97 36.54
C ASN A 166 1.19 -17.38 37.16
N LYS A 167 1.17 -18.44 36.34
CA LYS A 167 1.26 -19.83 36.83
C LYS A 167 2.59 -20.10 37.54
N ASN A 168 3.70 -19.66 36.95
CA ASN A 168 5.03 -19.87 37.55
C ASN A 168 5.24 -19.11 38.87
N LYS A 169 4.43 -18.08 39.17
CA LYS A 169 4.46 -17.35 40.45
C LYS A 169 3.59 -17.98 41.53
N SER A 170 2.65 -18.86 41.15
CA SER A 170 1.74 -19.54 42.09
C SER A 170 2.21 -20.93 42.53
N ASP A 171 3.26 -21.45 41.89
CA ASP A 171 3.96 -22.69 42.24
C ASP A 171 5.22 -22.40 43.08
#